data_AF-A0A958DLQ3-F1
#
_entry.id   AF-A0A958DLQ3-F1
#
_cell.length_a   1.000
_cell.length_b   1.000
_cell.length_c   1.000
_cell.angle_alpha   90.00
_cell.angle_beta   90.00
_cell.angle_gamma   90.00
#
_symmetry.space_group_name_H-M   'P 1'
#
loop_
_entity.id
_entity.type
_entity.pdbx_description
1 polymer ?
#
loop_
_entity_poly.entity_id
_entity_poly.type
_entity_poly.pdbx_seq_one_letter_code
_entity_poly.pdbx_strand_id
1 'polypeptide(L)'
;MPLSYEAQMEARMLMLASHNILSPASGRPLAIPSQDMVLGCYFITKDKHHQEEPVKIFASPEEVNIAYNDNRIHLHAKVKVRYQDELIETTVGRVLFNNIIPDEMGFVNEVMTKKALERLIGRVMLKIGNLRTVEFLDNLKRMGFTFATVAGASIGLDDVVVPEKKAEFVGKAYDEVRMLEEQYRMGFITDGERYNKVIDIWTRVTDQVSSELFKILQDHRDGFNSLYMMSNSGARGSREQIRQLAGMRGLMAKPQKTLTGQTGEIIENPITANFFEGLSVQEYFISTHGARKGLADTALKTADAGYLTRRLVDVAQDVMINEYDCGTILGIETGPIKEGEKIIEPLSDRILGRVSVDDVYDPIGGELLVKAGQLIDDDIAASIDNSAVETIKIRSVLTCETARGVCALCYGRNLATGRMVDIGEATGVMAAQSIGEPG
;
A
#
# COMPACT_ATOMS: atom_id res chain seq x y z
N MET A 1 17.45 9.29 -28.64
CA MET A 1 16.96 8.51 -29.79
C MET A 1 17.93 7.36 -30.01
N PRO A 2 17.52 6.08 -29.96
CA PRO A 2 18.40 4.97 -30.27
C PRO A 2 18.78 5.02 -31.75
N LEU A 3 20.07 5.17 -32.05
CA LEU A 3 20.55 5.42 -33.42
C LEU A 3 20.86 4.13 -34.18
N SER A 4 21.55 3.18 -33.55
CA SER A 4 21.88 1.89 -34.16
C SER A 4 20.68 0.94 -34.18
N TYR A 5 20.73 -0.05 -35.07
CA TYR A 5 19.69 -1.08 -35.15
C TYR A 5 19.62 -1.90 -33.86
N GLU A 6 20.78 -2.21 -33.29
CA GLU A 6 20.91 -2.95 -32.03
C GLU A 6 20.27 -2.16 -30.88
N ALA A 7 20.55 -0.86 -30.76
CA ALA A 7 19.95 -0.02 -29.73
C ALA A 7 18.43 0.14 -29.91
N GLN A 8 17.94 0.15 -31.16
CA GLN A 8 16.50 0.18 -31.43
C GLN A 8 15.82 -1.13 -31.04
N MET A 9 16.46 -2.27 -31.31
CA MET A 9 15.98 -3.59 -30.90
C MET A 9 15.98 -3.73 -29.38
N GLU A 10 17.08 -3.35 -28.72
CA GLU A 10 17.20 -3.35 -27.25
C GLU A 10 16.11 -2.48 -26.60
N ALA A 11 15.93 -1.25 -27.09
CA ALA A 11 14.90 -0.36 -26.59
C ALA A 11 13.48 -0.94 -26.76
N ARG A 12 13.23 -1.66 -27.86
CA ARG A 12 11.92 -2.26 -28.13
C ARG A 12 11.68 -3.53 -27.32
N MET A 13 12.70 -4.36 -27.12
CA MET A 13 12.56 -5.67 -26.47
C MET A 13 12.68 -5.59 -24.94
N LEU A 14 13.51 -4.67 -24.41
CA LEU A 14 13.80 -4.59 -22.97
C LEU A 14 13.26 -3.31 -22.32
N MET A 15 13.46 -2.16 -22.95
CA MET A 15 13.15 -0.86 -22.32
C MET A 15 11.71 -0.39 -22.54
N LEU A 16 10.91 -1.11 -23.31
CA LEU A 16 9.54 -0.70 -23.61
C LEU A 16 8.71 -0.70 -22.32
N ALA A 17 7.91 0.35 -22.11
CA ALA A 17 7.13 0.52 -20.88
C ALA A 17 6.17 -0.65 -20.61
N SER A 18 5.63 -1.27 -21.68
CA SER A 18 4.75 -2.44 -21.57
C SER A 18 5.45 -3.69 -21.04
N HIS A 19 6.79 -3.75 -21.03
CA HIS A 19 7.53 -4.85 -20.41
C HIS A 19 7.82 -4.60 -18.93
N ASN A 20 7.83 -3.35 -18.50
CA ASN A 20 8.27 -2.92 -17.17
C ASN A 20 7.08 -2.57 -16.27
N ILE A 21 6.22 -3.57 -16.04
CA ILE A 21 4.99 -3.41 -15.24
C ILE A 21 5.23 -3.73 -13.77
N LEU A 22 6.19 -4.60 -13.44
CA LEU A 22 6.52 -5.00 -12.07
C LEU A 22 7.75 -4.27 -11.55
N SER A 23 7.80 -4.04 -10.24
CA SER A 23 8.95 -3.50 -9.54
C SER A 23 10.07 -4.54 -9.46
N PRO A 24 11.30 -4.23 -9.91
CA PRO A 24 12.44 -5.12 -9.74
C PRO A 24 12.77 -5.42 -8.27
N ALA A 25 12.38 -4.52 -7.35
CA ALA A 25 12.67 -4.65 -5.93
C ALA A 25 11.73 -5.63 -5.20
N SER A 26 10.46 -5.69 -5.62
CA SER A 26 9.40 -6.38 -4.84
C SER A 26 8.50 -7.30 -5.67
N GLY A 27 8.59 -7.25 -7.00
CA GLY A 27 7.68 -7.98 -7.90
C GLY A 27 6.24 -7.48 -7.88
N ARG A 28 5.93 -6.42 -7.12
CA ARG A 28 4.61 -5.79 -7.12
C ARG A 28 4.42 -4.94 -8.37
N PRO A 29 3.19 -4.80 -8.89
CA PRO A 29 2.92 -3.91 -10.02
C PRO A 29 3.36 -2.47 -9.71
N LEU A 30 4.14 -1.85 -10.59
CA LEU A 30 4.46 -0.42 -10.61
C LEU A 30 3.38 0.38 -11.31
N ALA A 31 2.78 -0.17 -12.37
CA ALA A 31 1.74 0.48 -13.17
C ALA A 31 0.37 0.42 -12.46
N ILE A 32 0.31 0.86 -11.21
CA ILE A 32 -0.92 0.94 -10.42
C ILE A 32 -1.65 2.26 -10.76
N PRO A 33 -2.98 2.24 -10.94
CA PRO A 33 -3.77 3.46 -10.99
C PRO A 33 -3.47 4.40 -9.83
N SER A 34 -3.41 5.69 -10.11
CA SER A 34 -3.16 6.71 -9.09
C SER A 34 -4.27 7.76 -9.07
N GLN A 35 -4.48 8.36 -7.90
CA GLN A 35 -5.35 9.51 -7.69
C GLN A 35 -6.74 9.33 -8.33
N ASP A 36 -7.07 10.16 -9.32
CA ASP A 36 -8.40 10.25 -9.92
C ASP A 36 -8.87 8.93 -10.54
N MET A 37 -7.96 8.14 -11.11
CA MET A 37 -8.30 6.81 -11.62
C MET A 37 -8.81 5.89 -10.52
N VAL A 38 -8.15 5.91 -9.36
CA VAL A 38 -8.56 5.15 -8.17
C VAL A 38 -9.90 5.66 -7.66
N LEU A 39 -10.09 6.98 -7.61
CA LEU A 39 -11.33 7.59 -7.16
C LEU A 39 -12.51 7.18 -8.05
N GLY A 40 -12.32 7.18 -9.37
CA GLY A 40 -13.35 6.74 -10.33
C GLY A 40 -13.71 5.26 -10.17
N CYS A 41 -12.71 4.38 -10.04
CA CYS A 41 -12.91 2.95 -9.79
C CYS A 41 -13.57 2.68 -8.43
N TYR A 42 -13.20 3.43 -7.40
CA TYR A 42 -13.82 3.35 -6.09
C TYR A 42 -15.27 3.83 -6.15
N PHE A 43 -15.54 4.96 -6.81
CA PHE A 43 -16.87 5.52 -6.95
C PHE A 43 -17.82 4.53 -7.63
N ILE A 44 -17.44 3.99 -8.79
CA ILE A 44 -18.29 3.03 -9.52
C ILE A 44 -18.57 1.76 -8.69
N THR A 45 -17.59 1.25 -7.94
CA THR A 45 -17.76 -0.01 -7.19
C THR A 45 -18.37 0.14 -5.80
N LYS A 46 -18.55 1.37 -5.33
CA LYS A 46 -19.16 1.69 -4.04
C LYS A 46 -20.67 1.49 -4.07
N ASP A 47 -21.19 0.85 -3.02
CA ASP A 47 -22.61 0.67 -2.77
C ASP A 47 -23.18 1.80 -1.91
N LYS A 48 -24.48 2.07 -2.06
CA LYS A 48 -25.20 3.00 -1.20
C LYS A 48 -25.82 2.24 -0.03
N HIS A 49 -25.56 2.68 1.21
CA HIS A 49 -26.02 2.00 2.42
C HIS A 49 -27.55 1.98 2.55
N HIS A 50 -28.22 3.08 2.21
CA HIS A 50 -29.68 3.20 2.23
C HIS A 50 -30.21 3.25 0.80
N GLN A 51 -30.95 2.20 0.43
CA GLN A 51 -31.64 2.13 -0.85
C GLN A 51 -33.12 1.88 -0.61
N GLU A 52 -33.93 2.84 -1.04
CA GLU A 52 -35.40 2.75 -0.98
C GLU A 52 -35.96 1.88 -2.13
N GLU A 53 -35.16 1.64 -3.17
CA GLU A 53 -35.58 0.84 -4.32
C GLU A 53 -35.51 -0.66 -4.02
N PRO A 54 -36.51 -1.45 -4.45
CA PRO A 54 -36.47 -2.90 -4.35
C PRO A 54 -35.33 -3.47 -5.20
N VAL A 55 -34.64 -4.48 -4.66
CA VAL A 55 -33.54 -5.17 -5.36
C VAL A 55 -34.07 -5.83 -6.63
N LYS A 56 -33.64 -5.31 -7.79
CA LYS A 56 -34.00 -5.85 -9.11
C LYS A 56 -33.14 -7.07 -9.43
N ILE A 57 -33.73 -8.03 -10.15
CA ILE A 57 -33.07 -9.28 -10.57
C ILE A 57 -32.90 -9.22 -12.09
N PHE A 58 -31.69 -9.52 -12.57
CA PHE A 58 -31.32 -9.52 -13.99
C PHE A 58 -30.83 -10.90 -14.42
N ALA A 59 -31.15 -11.28 -15.65
CA ALA A 59 -30.84 -12.59 -16.22
C ALA A 59 -29.38 -12.70 -16.71
N SER A 60 -28.74 -11.57 -17.05
CA SER A 60 -27.33 -11.49 -17.48
C SER A 60 -26.71 -10.11 -17.16
N PRO A 61 -25.36 -10.00 -17.11
CA PRO A 61 -24.66 -8.71 -17.01
C PRO A 61 -24.99 -7.73 -18.14
N GLU A 62 -25.27 -8.23 -19.35
CA GLU A 62 -25.65 -7.40 -20.51
C GLU A 62 -26.97 -6.68 -20.29
N GLU A 63 -27.95 -7.34 -19.64
CA GLU A 63 -29.23 -6.72 -19.32
C GLU A 63 -29.07 -5.54 -18.35
N VAL A 64 -28.12 -5.64 -17.41
CA VAL A 64 -27.76 -4.54 -16.51
C VAL A 64 -27.16 -3.38 -17.29
N ASN A 65 -26.27 -3.66 -18.25
CA ASN A 65 -25.68 -2.62 -19.11
C ASN A 65 -26.77 -1.89 -19.92
N ILE A 66 -27.73 -2.63 -20.48
CA ILE A 66 -28.87 -2.04 -21.21
C ILE A 66 -29.71 -1.16 -20.28
N ALA A 67 -30.09 -1.69 -19.11
CA ALA A 67 -30.91 -0.96 -18.15
C ALA A 67 -30.22 0.32 -17.61
N TYR A 68 -28.89 0.29 -17.46
CA TYR A 68 -28.10 1.46 -17.09
C TYR A 68 -28.07 2.48 -18.24
N ASN A 69 -27.83 2.04 -19.48
CA ASN A 69 -27.81 2.91 -20.65
C ASN A 69 -29.18 3.58 -20.91
N ASP A 70 -30.27 2.87 -20.62
CA ASP A 70 -31.66 3.38 -20.68
C ASP A 70 -32.05 4.25 -19.47
N ASN A 71 -31.11 4.53 -18.55
CA ASN A 71 -31.32 5.30 -17.32
C ASN A 71 -32.45 4.77 -16.41
N ARG A 72 -32.68 3.44 -16.41
CA ARG A 72 -33.72 2.80 -15.57
C ARG A 72 -33.23 2.37 -14.19
N ILE A 73 -31.92 2.41 -13.95
CA ILE A 73 -31.25 2.02 -12.71
C ILE A 73 -30.07 2.96 -12.42
N HIS A 74 -29.87 3.24 -11.14
CA HIS A 74 -28.73 4.06 -10.67
C HIS A 74 -27.44 3.23 -10.57
N LEU A 75 -26.29 3.89 -10.73
CA LEU A 75 -24.97 3.24 -10.72
C LEU A 75 -24.68 2.45 -9.43
N HIS A 76 -25.12 2.99 -8.28
CA HIS A 76 -24.88 2.39 -6.97
C HIS A 76 -26.03 1.47 -6.51
N ALA A 77 -27.02 1.20 -7.38
CA ALA A 77 -28.14 0.31 -7.09
C ALA A 77 -27.67 -1.13 -6.82
N LYS A 78 -28.19 -1.74 -5.75
CA LYS A 78 -28.01 -3.16 -5.44
C LYS A 78 -28.91 -3.98 -6.37
N VAL A 79 -28.30 -4.97 -6.99
CA VAL A 79 -28.93 -5.82 -8.00
C VAL A 79 -28.50 -7.27 -7.80
N LYS A 80 -29.37 -8.20 -8.17
CA LYS A 80 -29.01 -9.62 -8.28
C LYS A 80 -28.83 -9.97 -9.74
N VAL A 81 -27.65 -10.46 -10.11
CA VAL A 81 -27.31 -10.79 -11.49
C VAL A 81 -26.92 -12.24 -11.55
N ARG A 82 -27.45 -12.96 -12.54
CA ARG A 82 -27.01 -14.32 -12.83
C ARG A 82 -25.70 -14.28 -13.62
N TYR A 83 -24.64 -14.88 -13.09
CA TYR A 83 -23.34 -15.03 -13.72
C TYR A 83 -22.90 -16.49 -13.59
N GLN A 84 -22.59 -17.15 -14.72
CA GLN A 84 -22.19 -18.58 -14.75
C GLN A 84 -23.12 -19.50 -13.91
N ASP A 85 -24.44 -19.34 -14.10
CA ASP A 85 -25.51 -20.08 -13.41
C ASP A 85 -25.67 -19.83 -11.90
N GLU A 86 -24.87 -18.96 -11.30
CA GLU A 86 -25.03 -18.50 -9.92
C GLU A 86 -25.67 -17.11 -9.84
N LEU A 87 -26.56 -16.91 -8.86
CA LEU A 87 -27.18 -15.62 -8.61
C LEU A 87 -26.35 -14.83 -7.60
N ILE A 88 -25.64 -13.80 -8.08
CA ILE A 88 -24.72 -12.99 -7.27
C ILE A 88 -25.40 -11.67 -6.89
N GLU A 89 -25.34 -11.29 -5.61
CA GLU A 89 -25.75 -9.96 -5.15
C GLU A 89 -24.59 -8.96 -5.33
N THR A 90 -24.82 -7.92 -6.12
CA THR A 90 -23.77 -6.96 -6.50
C THR A 90 -24.37 -5.57 -6.74
N THR A 91 -23.58 -4.63 -7.27
CA THR A 91 -24.06 -3.31 -7.70
C THR A 91 -23.94 -3.15 -9.21
N VAL A 92 -24.77 -2.28 -9.79
CA VAL A 92 -24.71 -1.95 -11.23
C VAL A 92 -23.30 -1.52 -11.65
N GLY A 93 -22.65 -0.68 -10.85
CA GLY A 93 -21.29 -0.25 -11.12
C GLY A 93 -20.25 -1.37 -11.04
N ARG A 94 -20.38 -2.34 -10.12
CA ARG A 94 -19.49 -3.53 -10.11
C ARG A 94 -19.70 -4.39 -11.34
N VAL A 95 -20.93 -4.53 -11.85
CA VAL A 95 -21.19 -5.24 -13.11
C VAL A 95 -20.50 -4.53 -14.28
N LEU A 96 -20.64 -3.20 -14.37
CA LEU A 96 -19.94 -2.40 -15.38
C LEU A 96 -18.42 -2.52 -15.28
N PHE A 97 -17.89 -2.57 -14.06
CA PHE A 97 -16.46 -2.78 -13.82
C PHE A 97 -16.00 -4.18 -14.23
N ASN A 98 -16.84 -5.21 -14.09
CA ASN A 98 -16.48 -6.55 -14.53
C ASN A 98 -16.40 -6.68 -16.06
N ASN A 99 -17.01 -5.79 -16.85
CA ASN A 99 -16.87 -5.82 -18.31
C ASN A 99 -15.42 -5.58 -18.80
N ILE A 100 -14.56 -4.93 -17.99
CA ILE A 100 -13.14 -4.74 -18.36
C ILE A 100 -12.26 -5.87 -17.83
N ILE A 101 -12.75 -6.65 -16.87
CA ILE A 101 -11.98 -7.73 -16.26
C ILE A 101 -11.97 -8.91 -17.23
N PRO A 102 -10.81 -9.53 -17.49
CA PRO A 102 -10.76 -10.73 -18.33
C PRO A 102 -11.57 -11.89 -17.73
N ASP A 103 -12.23 -12.67 -18.58
CA ASP A 103 -13.15 -13.75 -18.17
C ASP A 103 -12.51 -14.78 -17.23
N GLU A 104 -11.20 -15.02 -17.36
CA GLU A 104 -10.45 -16.00 -16.55
C GLU A 104 -10.31 -15.60 -15.06
N MET A 105 -10.57 -14.34 -14.73
CA MET A 105 -10.52 -13.84 -13.34
C MET A 105 -11.80 -14.10 -12.56
N GLY A 106 -12.91 -14.41 -13.23
CA GLY A 106 -14.23 -14.50 -12.63
C GLY A 106 -14.78 -13.15 -12.17
N PHE A 107 -15.94 -13.18 -11.52
CA PHE A 107 -16.64 -11.97 -11.09
C PHE A 107 -16.03 -11.36 -9.82
N VAL A 108 -15.54 -10.12 -9.93
CA VAL A 108 -14.96 -9.36 -8.81
C VAL A 108 -16.05 -8.54 -8.13
N ASN A 109 -16.36 -8.89 -6.87
CA ASN A 109 -17.44 -8.26 -6.10
C ASN A 109 -16.94 -7.56 -4.81
N GLU A 110 -15.93 -6.72 -4.92
CA GLU A 110 -15.39 -5.94 -3.80
C GLU A 110 -15.29 -4.45 -4.16
N VAL A 111 -15.16 -3.57 -3.17
CA VAL A 111 -14.95 -2.13 -3.39
C VAL A 111 -13.49 -1.90 -3.80
N MET A 112 -13.31 -1.25 -4.95
CA MET A 112 -11.99 -1.02 -5.54
C MET A 112 -11.25 0.14 -4.86
N THR A 113 -10.61 -0.13 -3.74
CA THR A 113 -9.60 0.76 -3.15
C THR A 113 -8.26 0.65 -3.88
N LYS A 114 -7.32 1.59 -3.66
CA LYS A 114 -5.97 1.53 -4.23
C LYS A 114 -5.29 0.17 -4.01
N LYS A 115 -5.40 -0.38 -2.79
CA LYS A 115 -4.82 -1.69 -2.43
C LYS A 115 -5.54 -2.85 -3.11
N ALA A 116 -6.87 -2.76 -3.26
CA ALA A 116 -7.64 -3.79 -3.97
C ALA A 116 -7.29 -3.81 -5.46
N LEU A 117 -7.13 -2.64 -6.08
CA LEU A 117 -6.68 -2.51 -7.48
C LEU A 117 -5.27 -3.07 -7.68
N GLU A 118 -4.33 -2.76 -6.78
CA GLU A 118 -2.97 -3.33 -6.80
C GLU A 118 -3.00 -4.86 -6.75
N ARG A 119 -3.82 -5.43 -5.86
CA ARG A 119 -4.01 -6.89 -5.76
C ARG A 119 -4.66 -7.48 -7.01
N LEU A 120 -5.66 -6.80 -7.59
CA LEU A 120 -6.32 -7.25 -8.81
C LEU A 120 -5.35 -7.29 -9.99
N ILE A 121 -4.55 -6.23 -10.17
CA ILE A 121 -3.54 -6.15 -11.24
C ILE A 121 -2.48 -7.24 -11.06
N GLY A 122 -2.01 -7.47 -9.83
CA GLY A 122 -1.08 -8.56 -9.54
C GLY A 122 -1.63 -9.94 -9.93
N ARG A 123 -2.89 -10.22 -9.59
CA ARG A 123 -3.54 -11.48 -9.98
C ARG A 123 -3.74 -11.63 -11.49
N VAL A 124 -4.14 -10.55 -12.17
CA VAL A 124 -4.30 -10.53 -13.64
C VAL A 124 -2.96 -10.82 -14.32
N MET A 125 -1.88 -10.20 -13.84
CA MET A 125 -0.52 -10.42 -14.35
C MET A 125 -0.09 -11.88 -14.23
N LEU A 126 -0.29 -12.48 -13.06
CA LEU A 126 0.13 -13.86 -12.79
C LEU A 126 -0.65 -14.88 -13.63
N LYS A 127 -1.97 -14.70 -13.78
CA LYS A 127 -2.82 -15.68 -14.48
C LYS A 127 -2.80 -15.55 -16.01
N ILE A 128 -2.76 -14.34 -16.52
CA ILE A 128 -3.06 -14.05 -17.94
C ILE A 128 -1.81 -13.57 -18.69
N GLY A 129 -0.81 -13.09 -17.94
CA GLY A 129 0.46 -12.64 -18.49
C GLY A 129 0.45 -11.19 -18.97
N ASN A 130 1.60 -10.76 -19.49
CA ASN A 130 1.91 -9.34 -19.66
C ASN A 130 1.02 -8.62 -20.70
N LEU A 131 0.82 -9.20 -21.89
CA LEU A 131 0.15 -8.50 -23.01
C LEU A 131 -1.28 -8.09 -22.67
N ARG A 132 -2.11 -9.04 -22.20
CA ARG A 132 -3.49 -8.77 -21.80
C ARG A 132 -3.57 -7.91 -20.55
N THR A 133 -2.57 -7.97 -19.66
CA THR A 133 -2.48 -7.06 -18.51
C THR A 133 -2.34 -5.61 -18.97
N VAL A 134 -1.56 -5.33 -20.01
CA VAL A 134 -1.45 -3.97 -20.59
C VAL A 134 -2.81 -3.49 -21.13
N GLU A 135 -3.52 -4.34 -21.87
CA GLU A 135 -4.85 -4.03 -22.41
C GLU A 135 -5.85 -3.75 -21.27
N PHE A 136 -5.81 -4.59 -20.22
CA PHE A 136 -6.61 -4.39 -19.01
C PHE A 136 -6.30 -3.06 -18.32
N LEU A 137 -5.02 -2.70 -18.16
CA LEU A 137 -4.60 -1.44 -17.55
C LEU A 137 -5.08 -0.21 -18.37
N ASP A 138 -5.06 -0.30 -19.69
CA ASP A 138 -5.58 0.77 -20.56
C ASP A 138 -7.10 0.92 -20.46
N ASN A 139 -7.83 -0.19 -20.39
CA ASN A 139 -9.27 -0.19 -20.17
C ASN A 139 -9.63 0.36 -18.79
N LEU A 140 -8.88 -0.06 -17.76
CA LEU A 140 -9.02 0.42 -16.38
C LEU A 140 -8.75 1.93 -16.30
N LYS A 141 -7.75 2.43 -17.03
CA LYS A 141 -7.48 3.87 -17.16
C LYS A 141 -8.67 4.62 -17.75
N ARG A 142 -9.20 4.16 -18.89
CA ARG A 142 -10.35 4.80 -19.55
C ARG A 142 -11.58 4.80 -18.67
N MET A 143 -11.87 3.67 -18.03
CA MET A 143 -12.99 3.53 -17.11
C MET A 143 -12.83 4.44 -15.90
N GLY A 144 -11.67 4.39 -15.23
CA GLY A 144 -11.35 5.21 -14.07
C GLY A 144 -11.55 6.71 -14.34
N PHE A 145 -11.00 7.25 -15.43
CA PHE A 145 -11.19 8.67 -15.78
C PHE A 145 -12.62 9.03 -16.17
N THR A 146 -13.31 8.13 -16.89
CA THR A 146 -14.70 8.36 -17.30
C THR A 146 -15.61 8.47 -16.07
N PHE A 147 -15.53 7.50 -15.16
CA PHE A 147 -16.35 7.49 -13.96
C PHE A 147 -15.89 8.52 -12.92
N ALA A 148 -14.61 8.91 -12.88
CA ALA A 148 -14.17 10.06 -12.09
C ALA A 148 -14.82 11.37 -12.59
N THR A 149 -14.95 11.53 -13.90
CA THR A 149 -15.63 12.70 -14.50
C THR A 149 -17.13 12.67 -14.20
N VAL A 150 -17.78 11.51 -14.34
CA VAL A 150 -19.22 11.33 -14.03
C VAL A 150 -19.51 11.52 -12.54
N ALA A 151 -18.60 11.11 -11.66
CA ALA A 151 -18.73 11.32 -10.23
C ALA A 151 -18.84 12.80 -9.85
N GLY A 152 -18.26 13.70 -10.67
CA GLY A 152 -18.29 15.14 -10.42
C GLY A 152 -17.73 15.51 -9.04
N ALA A 153 -16.79 14.70 -8.52
CA ALA A 153 -16.28 14.85 -7.17
C ALA A 153 -15.56 16.20 -7.03
N SER A 154 -16.10 17.06 -6.19
CA SER A 154 -15.53 18.37 -5.84
C SER A 154 -15.38 18.46 -4.32
N ILE A 155 -14.45 19.29 -3.85
CA ILE A 155 -14.29 19.59 -2.43
C ILE A 155 -14.77 21.01 -2.20
N GLY A 156 -15.86 21.14 -1.46
CA GLY A 156 -16.32 22.40 -0.87
C GLY A 156 -15.90 22.54 0.60
N LEU A 157 -16.11 23.73 1.15
CA LEU A 157 -15.96 23.97 2.59
C LEU A 157 -16.96 23.11 3.39
N ASP A 158 -18.17 22.94 2.90
CA ASP A 158 -19.23 22.13 3.53
C ASP A 158 -18.90 20.63 3.61
N ASP A 159 -17.92 20.15 2.84
CA ASP A 159 -17.46 18.76 2.91
C ASP A 159 -16.54 18.52 4.12
N VAL A 160 -15.99 19.59 4.71
CA VAL A 160 -15.10 19.57 5.88
C VAL A 160 -15.96 19.71 7.13
N VAL A 161 -16.43 18.58 7.67
CA VAL A 161 -17.30 18.57 8.85
C VAL A 161 -16.46 18.52 10.13
N VAL A 162 -16.56 19.56 10.95
CA VAL A 162 -15.91 19.61 12.27
C VAL A 162 -16.79 18.89 13.31
N PRO A 163 -16.25 17.99 14.15
CA PRO A 163 -17.03 17.30 15.18
C PRO A 163 -17.52 18.26 16.26
N GLU A 164 -18.83 18.29 16.54
CA GLU A 164 -19.40 19.15 17.61
C GLU A 164 -18.84 18.81 18.99
N LYS A 165 -18.60 17.52 19.26
CA LYS A 165 -18.01 17.02 20.51
C LYS A 165 -16.55 17.44 20.73
N LYS A 166 -15.89 18.05 19.74
CA LYS A 166 -14.50 18.50 19.85
C LYS A 166 -14.30 19.44 21.04
N ALA A 167 -15.19 20.43 21.20
CA ALA A 167 -15.09 21.40 22.30
C ALA A 167 -15.20 20.72 23.68
N GLU A 168 -16.04 19.70 23.78
CA GLU A 168 -16.19 18.90 25.01
C GLU A 168 -14.92 18.10 25.33
N PHE A 169 -14.34 17.41 24.34
CA PHE A 169 -13.11 16.65 24.53
C PHE A 169 -11.93 17.53 24.92
N VAL A 170 -11.79 18.69 24.26
CA VAL A 170 -10.74 19.66 24.58
C VAL A 170 -10.95 20.28 25.97
N GLY A 171 -12.19 20.61 26.34
CA GLY A 171 -12.51 21.11 27.69
C GLY A 171 -12.14 20.11 28.79
N LYS A 172 -12.52 18.85 28.62
CA LYS A 172 -12.14 17.76 29.55
C LYS A 172 -10.63 17.61 29.66
N ALA A 173 -9.90 17.71 28.55
CA ALA A 173 -8.45 17.64 28.54
C ALA A 173 -7.81 18.79 29.35
N TYR A 174 -8.31 20.02 29.21
CA TYR A 174 -7.83 21.16 29.99
C TYR A 174 -8.08 21.00 31.48
N ASP A 175 -9.24 20.45 31.88
CA ASP A 175 -9.53 20.17 33.29
C ASP A 175 -8.58 19.09 33.85
N GLU A 176 -8.32 18.01 33.11
CA GLU A 176 -7.35 16.98 33.49
C GLU A 176 -5.93 17.55 33.64
N VAL A 177 -5.49 18.39 32.71
CA VAL A 177 -4.19 19.07 32.79
C VAL A 177 -4.12 20.01 34.00
N ARG A 178 -5.21 20.74 34.31
CA ARG A 178 -5.27 21.59 35.50
C ARG A 178 -5.13 20.78 36.78
N MET A 179 -5.79 19.63 36.87
CA MET A 179 -5.66 18.72 38.03
C MET A 179 -4.23 18.21 38.17
N LEU A 180 -3.54 17.90 37.06
CA LEU A 180 -2.12 17.50 37.09
C LEU A 180 -1.21 18.64 37.55
N GLU A 181 -1.47 19.88 37.11
CA GLU A 181 -0.73 21.05 37.60
C GLU A 181 -0.92 21.25 39.10
N GLU A 182 -2.14 21.07 39.61
CA GLU A 182 -2.43 21.15 41.04
C GLU A 182 -1.69 20.05 41.83
N GLN A 183 -1.68 18.82 41.33
CA GLN A 183 -0.91 17.71 41.92
C GLN A 183 0.60 17.99 41.95
N TYR A 184 1.12 18.58 40.88
CA TYR A 184 2.51 19.01 40.80
C TYR A 184 2.82 20.12 41.81
N ARG A 185 1.95 21.15 41.92
CA ARG A 185 2.10 22.22 42.91
C ARG A 185 2.05 21.73 44.35
N MET A 186 1.27 20.68 44.62
CA MET A 186 1.21 20.01 45.93
C MET A 186 2.38 19.05 46.19
N GLY A 187 3.25 18.82 45.20
CA GLY A 187 4.43 17.96 45.32
C GLY A 187 4.14 16.46 45.23
N PHE A 188 2.96 16.04 44.75
CA PHE A 188 2.61 14.62 44.61
C PHE A 188 3.25 13.93 43.41
N ILE A 189 3.64 14.69 42.37
CA ILE A 189 4.23 14.17 41.14
C ILE A 189 5.49 14.97 40.77
N THR A 190 6.41 14.33 40.07
CA THR A 190 7.61 14.98 39.53
C THR A 190 7.32 15.73 38.23
N ASP A 191 8.19 16.65 37.82
CA ASP A 191 8.00 17.41 36.57
C ASP A 191 8.08 16.51 35.31
N GLY A 192 8.95 15.49 35.32
CA GLY A 192 9.02 14.52 34.23
C GLY A 192 7.75 13.67 34.10
N GLU A 193 7.16 13.25 35.22
CA GLU A 193 5.87 12.53 35.22
C GLU A 193 4.72 13.43 34.79
N ARG A 194 4.71 14.71 35.22
CA ARG A 194 3.76 15.71 34.75
C ARG A 194 3.85 15.87 33.24
N TYR A 195 5.05 16.09 32.71
CA TYR A 195 5.32 16.26 31.28
C TYR A 195 4.81 15.08 30.44
N ASN A 196 5.18 13.86 30.81
CA ASN A 196 4.76 12.66 30.08
C ASN A 196 3.24 12.47 30.14
N LYS A 197 2.61 12.68 31.32
CA LYS A 197 1.15 12.56 31.46
C LYS A 197 0.41 13.61 30.63
N VAL A 198 0.91 14.85 30.55
CA VAL A 198 0.31 15.90 29.71
C VAL A 198 0.36 15.49 28.23
N ILE A 199 1.48 14.95 27.76
CA ILE A 199 1.61 14.44 26.39
C ILE A 199 0.62 13.29 26.13
N ASP A 200 0.52 12.35 27.07
CA ASP A 200 -0.39 11.20 26.93
C ASP A 200 -1.86 11.65 26.85
N ILE A 201 -2.28 12.61 27.69
CA ILE A 201 -3.64 13.17 27.67
C ILE A 201 -3.93 13.77 26.29
N TRP A 202 -3.04 14.62 25.78
CA TRP A 202 -3.25 15.29 24.49
C TRP A 202 -3.19 14.33 23.30
N THR A 203 -2.34 13.31 23.36
CA THR A 203 -2.28 12.26 22.34
C THR A 203 -3.59 11.49 22.30
N ARG A 204 -4.11 11.05 23.45
CA ARG A 204 -5.39 10.37 23.57
C ARG A 204 -6.56 11.22 23.05
N VAL A 205 -6.61 12.50 23.41
CA VAL A 205 -7.67 13.44 22.99
C VAL A 205 -7.62 13.65 21.47
N THR A 206 -6.42 13.81 20.91
CA THR A 206 -6.23 13.96 19.46
C THR A 206 -6.76 12.74 18.70
N ASP A 207 -6.53 11.53 19.21
CA ASP A 207 -7.03 10.29 18.61
C ASP A 207 -8.55 10.10 18.78
N GLN A 208 -9.11 10.54 19.90
CA GLN A 208 -10.57 10.56 20.12
C GLN A 208 -11.28 11.51 19.15
N VAL A 209 -10.79 12.74 18.99
CA VAL A 209 -11.32 13.72 18.04
C VAL A 209 -11.22 13.19 16.61
N SER A 210 -10.07 12.59 16.25
CA SER A 210 -9.87 11.96 14.94
C SER A 210 -10.88 10.83 14.69
N SER A 211 -11.07 9.94 15.67
CA SER A 211 -11.98 8.80 15.54
C SER A 211 -13.44 9.24 15.37
N GLU A 212 -13.87 10.27 16.11
CA GLU A 212 -15.21 10.82 15.96
C GLU A 212 -15.40 11.52 14.61
N LEU A 213 -14.40 12.28 14.15
CA LEU A 213 -14.39 12.88 12.82
C LEU A 213 -14.61 11.85 11.71
N PHE A 214 -13.88 10.72 11.74
CA PHE A 214 -14.03 9.70 10.71
C PHE A 214 -15.39 8.99 10.73
N LYS A 215 -16.02 8.83 11.90
CA LYS A 215 -17.38 8.30 11.98
C LYS A 215 -18.38 9.25 11.31
N ILE A 216 -18.31 10.55 11.65
CA ILE A 216 -19.19 11.56 11.07
C ILE A 216 -19.00 11.63 9.55
N LEU A 217 -17.75 11.63 9.07
CA LEU A 217 -17.45 11.65 7.63
C LEU A 217 -17.92 10.40 6.89
N GLN A 218 -17.92 9.23 7.55
CA GLN A 218 -18.39 7.98 6.98
C GLN A 218 -19.92 7.98 6.79
N ASP A 219 -20.67 8.59 7.71
CA ASP A 219 -22.13 8.66 7.63
C ASP A 219 -22.61 9.85 6.78
N HIS A 220 -21.79 10.90 6.65
CA HIS A 220 -22.14 12.10 5.91
C HIS A 220 -22.41 11.80 4.42
N ARG A 221 -23.59 12.20 3.94
CA ARG A 221 -24.10 11.93 2.58
C ARG A 221 -24.08 10.43 2.22
N ASP A 222 -24.48 9.55 3.14
CA ASP A 222 -24.44 8.08 2.96
C ASP A 222 -23.03 7.55 2.61
N GLY A 223 -21.98 8.25 3.08
CA GLY A 223 -20.59 7.94 2.77
C GLY A 223 -20.09 8.47 1.43
N PHE A 224 -20.88 9.24 0.69
CA PHE A 224 -20.48 9.90 -0.57
C PHE A 224 -19.91 11.32 -0.36
N ASN A 225 -19.48 11.65 0.86
CA ASN A 225 -18.69 12.86 1.08
C ASN A 225 -17.35 12.78 0.29
N SER A 226 -17.05 13.80 -0.52
CA SER A 226 -15.87 13.81 -1.39
C SER A 226 -14.55 13.66 -0.65
N LEU A 227 -14.39 14.34 0.50
CA LEU A 227 -13.19 14.27 1.32
C LEU A 227 -12.99 12.85 1.87
N TYR A 228 -14.07 12.22 2.35
CA TYR A 228 -14.05 10.84 2.81
C TYR A 228 -13.71 9.87 1.68
N MET A 229 -14.33 10.01 0.51
CA MET A 229 -14.07 9.13 -0.64
C MET A 229 -12.62 9.20 -1.10
N MET A 230 -12.02 10.39 -1.16
CA MET A 230 -10.62 10.55 -1.57
C MET A 230 -9.64 9.83 -0.64
N SER A 231 -9.87 9.90 0.68
CA SER A 231 -8.99 9.24 1.65
C SER A 231 -9.28 7.75 1.81
N ASN A 232 -10.56 7.34 1.86
CA ASN A 232 -10.93 5.93 2.02
C ASN A 232 -10.56 5.09 0.79
N SER A 233 -10.68 5.65 -0.42
CA SER A 233 -10.23 5.01 -1.65
C SER A 233 -8.70 4.86 -1.72
N GLY A 234 -7.95 5.67 -0.96
CA GLY A 234 -6.50 5.78 -1.08
C GLY A 234 -6.04 6.54 -2.33
N ALA A 235 -6.95 7.25 -3.00
CA ALA A 235 -6.64 8.10 -4.15
C ALA A 235 -5.73 9.26 -3.74
N ARG A 236 -6.14 10.02 -2.72
CA ARG A 236 -5.39 11.17 -2.19
C ARG A 236 -5.86 11.52 -0.79
N GLY A 237 -4.92 11.88 0.08
CA GLY A 237 -5.24 12.27 1.45
C GLY A 237 -5.05 11.11 2.43
N SER A 238 -4.20 11.31 3.43
CA SER A 238 -4.07 10.40 4.56
C SER A 238 -5.08 10.74 5.67
N ARG A 239 -5.33 9.79 6.56
CA ARG A 239 -6.16 10.04 7.75
C ARG A 239 -5.61 11.19 8.60
N GLU A 240 -4.29 11.29 8.64
CA GLU A 240 -3.55 12.34 9.33
C GLU A 240 -3.81 13.73 8.73
N GLN A 241 -3.83 13.84 7.40
CA GLN A 241 -4.10 15.11 6.72
C GLN A 241 -5.55 15.58 6.96
N ILE A 242 -6.52 14.66 6.91
CA ILE A 242 -7.93 14.98 7.23
C ILE A 242 -8.09 15.42 8.67
N ARG A 243 -7.39 14.75 9.60
CA ARG A 243 -7.37 15.13 11.02
C ARG A 243 -6.91 16.58 11.21
N GLN A 244 -5.90 17.03 10.47
CA GLN A 244 -5.41 18.41 10.55
C GLN A 244 -6.37 19.44 9.92
N LEU A 245 -7.19 19.02 8.95
CA LEU A 245 -8.18 19.89 8.31
C LEU A 245 -9.38 20.19 9.21
N ALA A 246 -10.01 19.15 9.78
CA ALA A 246 -11.30 19.26 10.48
C ALA A 246 -11.24 18.88 11.98
N GLY A 247 -10.23 18.14 12.41
CA GLY A 247 -10.08 17.72 13.80
C GLY A 247 -9.33 18.75 14.63
N MET A 248 -8.12 18.37 15.05
CA MET A 248 -7.13 19.25 15.68
C MET A 248 -5.75 18.82 15.19
N ARG A 249 -4.79 19.75 15.19
CA ARG A 249 -3.43 19.45 14.71
C ARG A 249 -2.60 18.71 15.76
N GLY A 250 -2.88 18.93 17.04
CA GLY A 250 -2.25 18.20 18.15
C GLY A 250 -0.88 18.75 18.53
N LEU A 251 -0.06 17.86 19.09
CA LEU A 251 1.26 18.19 19.64
C LEU A 251 2.31 18.36 18.55
N MET A 252 3.21 19.34 18.71
CA MET A 252 4.29 19.64 17.76
C MET A 252 5.66 19.40 18.40
N ALA A 253 6.60 18.88 17.61
CA ALA A 253 7.97 18.68 18.07
C ALA A 253 8.75 20.00 18.08
N LYS A 254 9.52 20.22 19.16
CA LYS A 254 10.45 21.34 19.30
C LYS A 254 11.70 21.07 18.45
N PRO A 255 12.26 22.11 17.79
CA PRO A 255 13.53 21.96 17.10
C PRO A 255 14.68 21.94 18.12
N GLN A 256 15.35 20.80 18.27
CA GLN A 256 16.58 20.68 19.06
C GLN A 256 17.83 20.69 18.16
N LYS A 257 18.94 21.18 18.71
CA LYS A 257 20.28 21.24 18.07
C LYS A 257 21.23 20.11 18.51
N THR A 258 20.83 19.22 19.40
CA THR A 258 21.74 18.26 20.05
C THR A 258 21.83 16.93 19.28
N LEU A 259 23.07 16.51 18.98
CA LEU A 259 23.44 15.25 18.31
C LEU A 259 23.09 13.97 19.13
N THR A 260 22.64 14.11 20.36
CA THR A 260 22.36 12.99 21.26
C THR A 260 20.94 12.48 21.04
N GLY A 261 20.73 11.70 19.97
CA GLY A 261 19.73 10.62 19.75
C GLY A 261 18.35 10.58 20.41
N GLN A 262 17.91 11.62 21.13
CA GLN A 262 16.62 11.70 21.78
C GLN A 262 15.64 12.32 20.80
N THR A 263 14.50 11.66 20.64
CA THR A 263 13.32 12.19 19.95
C THR A 263 13.03 13.58 20.48
N GLY A 264 13.05 14.58 19.60
CA GLY A 264 12.96 15.99 20.01
C GLY A 264 11.79 16.24 20.96
N GLU A 265 12.07 16.96 22.05
CA GLU A 265 11.05 17.34 23.04
C GLU A 265 9.77 17.82 22.37
N ILE A 266 8.65 17.30 22.81
CA ILE A 266 7.33 17.72 22.35
C ILE A 266 6.94 18.98 23.11
N ILE A 267 6.35 19.96 22.42
CA ILE A 267 5.81 21.15 23.06
C ILE A 267 4.53 20.77 23.79
N GLU A 268 4.48 21.05 25.10
CA GLU A 268 3.36 20.68 25.99
C GLU A 268 2.02 21.29 25.56
N ASN A 269 2.06 22.48 24.95
CA ASN A 269 0.88 23.19 24.47
C ASN A 269 0.52 22.70 23.06
N PRO A 270 -0.60 21.96 22.88
CA PRO A 270 -1.03 21.49 21.57
C PRO A 270 -1.64 22.63 20.76
N ILE A 271 -1.74 22.41 19.45
CA ILE A 271 -2.56 23.23 18.56
C ILE A 271 -3.97 22.61 18.54
N THR A 272 -4.92 23.31 19.18
CA THR A 272 -6.32 22.86 19.29
C THR A 272 -7.15 23.24 18.07
N ALA A 273 -6.76 24.33 17.41
CA ALA A 273 -7.33 24.75 16.14
C ALA A 273 -7.03 23.76 15.01
N ASN A 274 -7.85 23.82 13.97
CA ASN A 274 -7.66 23.13 12.70
C ASN A 274 -7.54 24.13 11.55
N PHE A 275 -7.22 23.67 10.35
CA PHE A 275 -7.11 24.58 9.19
C PHE A 275 -8.44 25.17 8.76
N PHE A 276 -9.57 24.52 9.06
CA PHE A 276 -10.90 25.02 8.74
C PHE A 276 -11.29 26.23 9.60
N GLU A 277 -11.01 26.18 10.91
CA GLU A 277 -11.25 27.25 11.88
C GLU A 277 -10.21 28.37 11.80
N GLY A 278 -9.00 28.04 11.32
CA GLY A 278 -7.85 28.95 11.28
C GLY A 278 -7.02 28.89 12.57
N LEU A 279 -5.73 29.20 12.45
CA LEU A 279 -4.79 29.14 13.57
C LEU A 279 -4.52 30.54 14.14
N SER A 280 -4.35 30.62 15.46
CA SER A 280 -3.81 31.84 16.09
C SER A 280 -2.35 32.08 15.70
N VAL A 281 -1.84 33.30 15.91
CA VAL A 281 -0.44 33.66 15.61
C VAL A 281 0.54 32.76 16.35
N GLN A 282 0.24 32.42 17.61
CA GLN A 282 1.10 31.56 18.44
C GLN A 282 1.09 30.11 17.94
N GLU A 283 -0.08 29.54 17.66
CA GLU A 283 -0.20 28.18 17.12
C GLU A 283 0.46 28.06 15.74
N TYR A 284 0.28 29.06 14.89
CA TYR A 284 0.93 29.10 13.58
C TYR A 284 2.45 29.18 13.73
N PHE A 285 2.96 30.02 14.63
CA PHE A 285 4.40 30.11 14.92
C PHE A 285 4.97 28.75 15.38
N ILE A 286 4.30 28.07 16.31
CA ILE A 286 4.68 26.73 16.77
C ILE A 286 4.73 25.74 15.59
N SER A 287 3.76 25.79 14.69
CA SER A 287 3.72 24.94 13.50
C SER A 287 4.89 25.17 12.53
N THR A 288 5.50 26.37 12.50
CA THR A 288 6.59 26.65 11.54
C THR A 288 7.84 25.83 11.82
N HIS A 289 8.09 25.49 13.09
CA HIS A 289 9.28 24.72 13.48
C HIS A 289 9.29 23.33 12.85
N GLY A 290 8.18 22.60 12.97
CA GLY A 290 8.04 21.27 12.37
C GLY A 290 8.11 21.30 10.84
N ALA A 291 7.44 22.28 10.21
CA ALA A 291 7.45 22.42 8.76
C ALA A 291 8.86 22.72 8.21
N ARG A 292 9.58 23.66 8.83
CA ARG A 292 10.94 24.01 8.41
C ARG A 292 11.92 22.85 8.59
N LYS A 293 11.84 22.14 9.72
CA LYS A 293 12.67 20.95 9.97
C LYS A 293 12.40 19.87 8.93
N GLY A 294 11.12 19.56 8.65
CA GLY A 294 10.77 18.56 7.64
C GLY A 294 11.31 18.89 6.24
N LEU A 295 11.22 20.16 5.82
CA LEU A 295 11.77 20.61 4.54
C LEU A 295 13.31 20.50 4.51
N ALA A 296 13.99 20.92 5.57
CA ALA A 296 15.44 20.83 5.67
C ALA A 296 15.94 19.37 5.71
N ASP A 297 15.30 18.51 6.51
CA ASP A 297 15.64 17.10 6.63
C ASP A 297 15.45 16.37 5.29
N THR A 298 14.38 16.70 4.55
CA THR A 298 14.14 16.12 3.21
C THR A 298 15.24 16.51 2.22
N ALA A 299 15.66 17.78 2.24
CA ALA A 299 16.74 18.26 1.39
C ALA A 299 18.09 17.60 1.71
N LEU A 300 18.40 17.40 2.99
CA LEU A 300 19.62 16.70 3.42
C LEU A 300 19.60 15.22 3.04
N LYS A 301 18.49 14.52 3.33
CA LYS A 301 18.33 13.08 3.03
C LYS A 301 18.41 12.76 1.53
N THR A 302 17.97 13.68 0.67
CA THR A 302 18.05 13.50 -0.80
C THR A 302 19.50 13.27 -1.27
N ALA A 303 20.47 13.96 -0.66
CA ALA A 303 21.88 13.77 -0.99
C ALA A 303 22.43 12.42 -0.46
N ASP A 304 22.03 12.04 0.75
CA ASP A 304 22.48 10.80 1.40
C ASP A 304 21.97 9.55 0.67
N ALA A 305 20.70 9.56 0.20
CA ALA A 305 20.10 8.48 -0.58
C ALA A 305 20.85 8.21 -1.90
N GLY A 306 21.15 9.27 -2.65
CA GLY A 306 21.93 9.17 -3.89
C GLY A 306 23.36 8.70 -3.63
N TYR A 307 23.97 9.15 -2.53
CA TYR A 307 25.30 8.72 -2.14
C TYR A 307 25.35 7.24 -1.76
N LEU A 308 24.36 6.76 -1.00
CA LEU A 308 24.24 5.35 -0.62
C LEU A 308 24.06 4.47 -1.86
N THR A 309 23.13 4.84 -2.75
CA THR A 309 22.88 4.11 -4.01
C THR A 309 24.17 3.99 -4.83
N ARG A 310 24.92 5.08 -4.98
CA ARG A 310 26.20 5.07 -5.68
C ARG A 310 27.20 4.09 -5.05
N ARG A 311 27.37 4.14 -3.72
CA ARG A 311 28.29 3.22 -3.02
C ARG A 311 27.87 1.75 -3.18
N LEU A 312 26.58 1.46 -3.14
CA LEU A 312 26.07 0.10 -3.36
C LEU A 312 26.36 -0.37 -4.78
N VAL A 313 26.15 0.50 -5.78
CA VAL A 313 26.48 0.18 -7.18
C VAL A 313 27.98 -0.05 -7.34
N ASP A 314 28.83 0.81 -6.78
CA ASP A 314 30.29 0.69 -6.86
C ASP A 314 30.81 -0.68 -6.32
N VAL A 315 30.13 -1.26 -5.32
CA VAL A 315 30.49 -2.56 -4.74
C VAL A 315 29.89 -3.73 -5.53
N ALA A 316 28.67 -3.59 -6.04
CA ALA A 316 27.92 -4.69 -6.64
C ALA A 316 27.95 -4.71 -8.17
N GLN A 317 28.60 -3.75 -8.84
CA GLN A 317 28.57 -3.60 -10.31
C GLN A 317 29.03 -4.85 -11.07
N ASP A 318 30.02 -5.58 -10.54
CA ASP A 318 30.58 -6.78 -11.18
C ASP A 318 29.77 -8.07 -10.92
N VAL A 319 28.67 -7.98 -10.16
CA VAL A 319 27.83 -9.14 -9.81
C VAL A 319 26.78 -9.36 -10.90
N MET A 320 27.04 -10.33 -11.79
CA MET A 320 26.15 -10.76 -12.85
C MET A 320 25.84 -12.26 -12.77
N ILE A 321 24.75 -12.69 -13.41
CA ILE A 321 24.44 -14.11 -13.58
C ILE A 321 25.30 -14.70 -14.70
N ASN A 322 26.19 -15.64 -14.35
CA ASN A 322 27.16 -16.19 -15.31
C ASN A 322 26.86 -17.64 -15.72
N GLU A 323 26.19 -18.41 -14.87
CA GLU A 323 25.87 -19.81 -15.12
C GLU A 323 24.48 -20.16 -14.58
N TYR A 324 23.92 -21.28 -15.05
CA TYR A 324 22.58 -21.71 -14.64
C TYR A 324 22.58 -22.34 -13.23
N ASP A 325 23.51 -23.27 -12.97
CA ASP A 325 23.62 -24.00 -11.71
C ASP A 325 25.09 -24.14 -11.30
N CYS A 326 25.41 -23.80 -10.05
CA CYS A 326 26.73 -24.06 -9.47
C CYS A 326 26.84 -25.42 -8.81
N GLY A 327 25.73 -26.16 -8.65
CA GLY A 327 25.69 -27.49 -8.04
C GLY A 327 25.84 -27.51 -6.52
N THR A 328 25.84 -26.35 -5.84
CA THR A 328 26.00 -26.31 -4.39
C THR A 328 24.84 -26.96 -3.64
N ILE A 329 25.16 -27.64 -2.55
CA ILE A 329 24.23 -28.21 -1.56
C ILE A 329 24.07 -27.29 -0.33
N LEU A 330 24.75 -26.16 -0.33
CA LEU A 330 24.70 -25.17 0.74
C LEU A 330 23.52 -24.22 0.51
N GLY A 331 22.86 -23.87 1.60
CA GLY A 331 21.75 -22.94 1.61
C GLY A 331 21.52 -22.37 2.99
N ILE A 332 20.60 -21.43 3.08
CA ILE A 332 20.21 -20.77 4.33
C ILE A 332 18.87 -21.32 4.80
N GLU A 333 18.76 -21.61 6.09
CA GLU A 333 17.48 -21.94 6.71
C GLU A 333 16.66 -20.66 6.89
N THR A 334 15.47 -20.64 6.31
CA THR A 334 14.56 -19.50 6.32
C THR A 334 13.26 -19.90 6.99
N GLY A 335 12.88 -19.13 8.01
CA GLY A 335 11.61 -19.25 8.75
C GLY A 335 10.84 -17.92 8.77
N PRO A 336 9.59 -17.90 9.25
CA PRO A 336 8.83 -16.67 9.42
C PRO A 336 9.46 -15.75 10.48
N ILE A 337 9.39 -14.43 10.27
CA ILE A 337 9.87 -13.45 11.25
C ILE A 337 8.73 -13.11 12.20
N LYS A 338 8.91 -13.43 13.49
CA LYS A 338 7.93 -13.22 14.55
C LYS A 338 8.46 -12.22 15.58
N GLU A 339 7.64 -11.25 15.98
CA GLU A 339 7.90 -10.37 17.12
C GLU A 339 6.83 -10.66 18.19
N GLY A 340 7.20 -11.47 19.18
CA GLY A 340 6.25 -12.04 20.14
C GLY A 340 5.27 -12.99 19.44
N GLU A 341 3.97 -12.74 19.59
CA GLU A 341 2.90 -13.52 18.95
C GLU A 341 2.54 -13.01 17.55
N LYS A 342 3.02 -11.84 17.13
CA LYS A 342 2.71 -11.27 15.82
C LYS A 342 3.72 -11.74 14.78
N ILE A 343 3.22 -12.40 13.75
CA ILE A 343 4.00 -12.67 12.53
C ILE A 343 4.12 -11.35 11.78
N ILE A 344 5.35 -10.84 11.65
CA ILE A 344 5.64 -9.62 10.88
C ILE A 344 5.66 -9.97 9.40
N GLU A 345 6.36 -11.04 9.05
CA GLU A 345 6.53 -11.51 7.68
C GLU A 345 6.30 -13.03 7.63
N PRO A 346 5.34 -13.50 6.82
CA PRO A 346 5.02 -14.92 6.70
C PRO A 346 6.14 -15.66 5.97
N LEU A 347 6.12 -17.00 6.07
CA LEU A 347 7.13 -17.83 5.41
C LEU A 347 6.99 -17.74 3.89
N SER A 348 5.74 -17.75 3.39
CA SER A 348 5.38 -17.64 1.96
C SER A 348 6.07 -16.46 1.27
N ASP A 349 6.01 -15.26 1.84
CA ASP A 349 6.62 -14.05 1.27
C ASP A 349 8.16 -14.15 1.20
N ARG A 350 8.80 -14.81 2.16
CA ARG A 350 10.27 -14.93 2.22
C ARG A 350 10.84 -15.95 1.24
N ILE A 351 10.09 -17.01 0.98
CA ILE A 351 10.53 -18.12 0.11
C ILE A 351 10.11 -17.93 -1.35
N LEU A 352 9.15 -17.04 -1.63
CA LEU A 352 8.62 -16.83 -2.97
C LEU A 352 9.74 -16.49 -3.97
N GLY A 353 9.77 -17.21 -5.09
CA GLY A 353 10.76 -17.02 -6.14
C GLY A 353 12.18 -17.49 -5.78
N ARG A 354 12.37 -18.19 -4.65
CA ARG A 354 13.63 -18.85 -4.30
C ARG A 354 13.62 -20.31 -4.73
N VAL A 355 14.80 -20.93 -4.73
CA VAL A 355 14.98 -22.34 -5.08
C VAL A 355 15.26 -23.14 -3.82
N SER A 356 14.55 -24.25 -3.62
CA SER A 356 14.78 -25.17 -2.50
C SER A 356 16.09 -25.94 -2.66
N VAL A 357 16.79 -26.18 -1.55
CA VAL A 357 17.96 -27.09 -1.53
C VAL A 357 17.51 -28.54 -1.37
N ASP A 358 16.60 -28.77 -0.43
CA ASP A 358 16.13 -30.10 -0.04
C ASP A 358 14.68 -30.32 -0.50
N ASP A 359 14.28 -31.59 -0.58
CA ASP A 359 12.87 -31.96 -0.76
C ASP A 359 12.06 -31.56 0.49
N VAL A 360 10.98 -30.81 0.29
CA VAL A 360 10.10 -30.36 1.37
C VAL A 360 8.83 -31.20 1.35
N TYR A 361 8.56 -31.87 2.47
CA TYR A 361 7.37 -32.70 2.68
C TYR A 361 6.44 -32.04 3.70
N ASP A 362 5.13 -32.21 3.54
CA ASP A 362 4.17 -31.83 4.57
C ASP A 362 4.34 -32.75 5.81
N PRO A 363 4.59 -32.20 7.01
CA PRO A 363 4.77 -32.99 8.23
C PRO A 363 3.56 -33.84 8.61
N ILE A 364 2.36 -33.45 8.16
CA ILE A 364 1.10 -34.11 8.54
C ILE A 364 0.71 -35.15 7.49
N GLY A 365 0.66 -34.77 6.21
CA GLY A 365 0.24 -35.63 5.11
C GLY A 365 1.34 -36.50 4.50
N GLY A 366 2.62 -36.15 4.70
CA GLY A 366 3.74 -36.81 4.02
C GLY A 366 3.78 -36.57 2.51
N GLU A 367 2.97 -35.64 2.01
CA GLU A 367 2.95 -35.24 0.60
C GLU A 367 4.17 -34.38 0.28
N LEU A 368 4.78 -34.61 -0.88
CA LEU A 368 5.91 -33.82 -1.36
C LEU A 368 5.39 -32.47 -1.87
N LEU A 369 5.75 -31.39 -1.18
CA LEU A 369 5.38 -30.02 -1.55
C LEU A 369 6.32 -29.47 -2.62
N VAL A 370 7.63 -29.65 -2.45
CA VAL A 370 8.68 -29.10 -3.34
C VAL A 370 9.83 -30.07 -3.48
N LYS A 371 10.32 -30.26 -4.71
CA LYS A 371 11.55 -31.03 -4.97
C LYS A 371 12.80 -30.17 -4.78
N ALA A 372 13.91 -30.79 -4.41
CA ALA A 372 15.22 -30.17 -4.41
C ALA A 372 15.54 -29.54 -5.78
N GLY A 373 16.02 -28.29 -5.78
CA GLY A 373 16.35 -27.55 -6.99
C GLY A 373 15.15 -26.97 -7.75
N GLN A 374 13.94 -27.09 -7.21
CA GLN A 374 12.73 -26.53 -7.82
C GLN A 374 12.52 -25.07 -7.38
N LEU A 375 12.09 -24.23 -8.32
CA LEU A 375 11.67 -22.85 -8.03
C LEU A 375 10.35 -22.87 -7.26
N ILE A 376 10.27 -22.06 -6.20
CA ILE A 376 9.08 -21.89 -5.39
C ILE A 376 8.19 -20.83 -6.04
N ASP A 377 7.15 -21.29 -6.73
CA ASP A 377 6.09 -20.46 -7.30
C ASP A 377 5.04 -20.05 -6.25
N ASP A 378 4.15 -19.13 -6.61
CA ASP A 378 3.10 -18.61 -5.74
C ASP A 378 2.20 -19.71 -5.15
N ASP A 379 1.79 -20.70 -5.96
CA ASP A 379 0.96 -21.83 -5.52
C ASP A 379 1.70 -22.74 -4.53
N ILE A 380 2.99 -22.95 -4.78
CA ILE A 380 3.86 -23.74 -3.92
C ILE A 380 4.08 -23.03 -2.59
N ALA A 381 4.37 -21.72 -2.62
CA ALA A 381 4.52 -20.91 -1.41
C ALA A 381 3.25 -20.93 -0.57
N ALA A 382 2.06 -20.84 -1.19
CA ALA A 382 0.78 -20.96 -0.50
C ALA A 382 0.55 -22.37 0.08
N SER A 383 0.95 -23.42 -0.62
CA SER A 383 0.86 -24.80 -0.10
C SER A 383 1.74 -25.00 1.14
N ILE A 384 2.93 -24.39 1.15
CA ILE A 384 3.86 -24.43 2.28
C ILE A 384 3.30 -23.67 3.48
N ASP A 385 2.73 -22.49 3.27
CA ASP A 385 2.16 -21.67 4.35
C ASP A 385 0.93 -22.32 5.00
N ASN A 386 0.17 -23.11 4.22
CA ASN A 386 -0.94 -23.93 4.73
C ASN A 386 -0.47 -25.22 5.44
N SER A 387 0.78 -25.62 5.23
CA SER A 387 1.38 -26.78 5.88
C SER A 387 2.00 -26.40 7.23
N ALA A 388 2.32 -27.39 8.06
CA ALA A 388 2.97 -27.16 9.36
C ALA A 388 4.51 -26.96 9.27
N VAL A 389 5.04 -26.59 8.09
CA VAL A 389 6.47 -26.40 7.88
C VAL A 389 6.94 -25.09 8.52
N GLU A 390 7.83 -25.17 9.50
CA GLU A 390 8.36 -23.98 10.19
C GLU A 390 9.57 -23.35 9.48
N THR A 391 10.43 -24.17 8.89
CA THR A 391 11.67 -23.72 8.24
C THR A 391 11.94 -24.49 6.95
N ILE A 392 12.50 -23.79 5.96
CA ILE A 392 12.93 -24.38 4.69
C ILE A 392 14.34 -23.93 4.38
N LYS A 393 15.15 -24.85 3.83
CA LYS A 393 16.47 -24.55 3.34
C LYS A 393 16.40 -24.09 1.88
N ILE A 394 16.70 -22.82 1.64
CA ILE A 394 16.72 -22.21 0.31
C ILE A 394 18.15 -21.93 -0.15
N ARG A 395 18.36 -21.97 -1.46
CA ARG A 395 19.59 -21.49 -2.08
C ARG A 395 19.70 -19.98 -1.90
N SER A 396 20.92 -19.51 -1.69
CA SER A 396 21.22 -18.09 -1.50
C SER A 396 22.44 -17.68 -2.30
N VAL A 397 22.48 -16.41 -2.70
CA VAL A 397 23.64 -15.80 -3.35
C VAL A 397 24.90 -15.84 -2.47
N LEU A 398 24.73 -15.89 -1.14
CA LEU A 398 25.85 -15.96 -0.18
C LEU A 398 26.52 -17.33 -0.13
N THR A 399 25.80 -18.39 -0.48
CA THR A 399 26.29 -19.78 -0.46
C THR A 399 26.60 -20.30 -1.86
N CYS A 400 26.63 -19.42 -2.86
CA CYS A 400 26.91 -19.75 -4.24
C CYS A 400 28.40 -20.09 -4.44
N GLU A 401 28.68 -21.18 -5.15
CA GLU A 401 30.06 -21.66 -5.40
C GLU A 401 30.65 -21.17 -6.73
N THR A 402 29.91 -20.38 -7.50
CA THR A 402 30.38 -19.77 -8.75
C THR A 402 31.58 -18.85 -8.48
N ALA A 403 32.68 -19.03 -9.21
CA ALA A 403 33.94 -18.31 -8.97
C ALA A 403 33.88 -16.80 -9.25
N ARG A 404 33.06 -16.37 -10.22
CA ARG A 404 32.79 -14.96 -10.54
C ARG A 404 31.31 -14.81 -10.82
N GLY A 405 30.64 -13.86 -10.18
CA GLY A 405 29.20 -13.67 -10.32
C GLY A 405 28.39 -14.69 -9.51
N VAL A 406 27.16 -14.95 -9.96
CA VAL A 406 26.19 -15.79 -9.24
C VAL A 406 25.52 -16.76 -10.21
N CYS A 407 25.11 -17.93 -9.70
CA CYS A 407 24.33 -18.91 -10.45
C CYS A 407 22.84 -18.52 -10.50
N ALA A 408 22.15 -18.80 -11.61
CA ALA A 408 20.73 -18.47 -11.74
C ALA A 408 19.89 -19.11 -10.62
N LEU A 409 20.08 -20.40 -10.32
CA LEU A 409 19.37 -21.11 -9.25
C LEU A 409 19.64 -20.55 -7.84
N CYS A 410 20.79 -19.95 -7.61
CA CYS A 410 21.20 -19.38 -6.33
C CYS A 410 20.55 -18.02 -6.09
N TYR A 411 20.27 -17.30 -7.18
CA TYR A 411 19.53 -16.04 -7.18
C TYR A 411 18.02 -16.29 -7.11
N GLY A 412 17.50 -17.13 -8.01
CA GLY A 412 16.09 -17.46 -8.14
C GLY A 412 15.37 -16.67 -9.24
N ARG A 413 14.14 -16.24 -8.94
CA ARG A 413 13.24 -15.52 -9.83
C ARG A 413 13.67 -14.06 -9.99
N ASN A 414 13.70 -13.57 -11.22
CA ASN A 414 13.72 -12.14 -11.50
C ASN A 414 12.33 -11.56 -11.20
N LEU A 415 12.27 -10.68 -10.20
CA LEU A 415 11.02 -10.09 -9.72
C LEU A 415 10.37 -9.15 -10.75
N ALA A 416 11.14 -8.58 -11.69
CA ALA A 416 10.61 -7.70 -12.73
C ALA A 416 9.84 -8.46 -13.82
N THR A 417 10.29 -9.65 -14.18
CA THR A 417 9.68 -10.48 -15.24
C THR A 417 8.79 -11.59 -14.70
N GLY A 418 8.94 -11.92 -13.42
CA GLY A 418 8.26 -13.04 -12.79
C GLY A 418 8.73 -14.40 -13.34
N ARG A 419 9.93 -14.49 -13.93
CA ARG A 419 10.53 -15.73 -14.44
C ARG A 419 11.87 -15.99 -13.78
N MET A 420 12.45 -17.16 -14.01
CA MET A 420 13.83 -17.43 -13.63
C MET A 420 14.77 -16.36 -14.21
N VAL A 421 15.78 -15.93 -13.45
CA VAL A 421 16.74 -14.94 -13.94
C VAL A 421 17.52 -15.48 -15.15
N ASP A 422 17.73 -14.63 -16.15
CA ASP A 422 18.45 -15.00 -17.37
C ASP A 422 19.97 -14.83 -17.20
N ILE A 423 20.73 -15.60 -17.96
CA ILE A 423 22.21 -15.51 -17.98
C ILE A 423 22.61 -14.18 -18.62
N GLY A 424 23.52 -13.46 -17.97
CA GLY A 424 24.00 -12.14 -18.39
C GLY A 424 23.28 -10.97 -17.71
N GLU A 425 22.30 -11.23 -16.85
CA GLU A 425 21.58 -10.16 -16.15
C GLU A 425 22.42 -9.52 -15.04
N ALA A 426 22.46 -8.19 -15.01
CA ALA A 426 23.28 -7.40 -14.08
C ALA A 426 22.60 -7.22 -12.72
N THR A 427 22.40 -8.34 -12.00
CA THR A 427 21.65 -8.39 -10.74
C THR A 427 22.23 -7.50 -9.63
N GLY A 428 23.54 -7.27 -9.62
CA GLY A 428 24.17 -6.42 -8.60
C GLY A 428 23.76 -4.95 -8.70
N VAL A 429 23.68 -4.40 -9.91
CA VAL A 429 23.20 -3.03 -10.15
C VAL A 429 21.72 -2.91 -9.79
N MET A 430 20.90 -3.90 -10.19
CA MET A 430 19.48 -3.93 -9.85
C MET A 430 19.26 -3.99 -8.33
N ALA A 431 20.02 -4.81 -7.61
CA ALA A 431 19.92 -4.91 -6.16
C ALA A 431 20.34 -3.60 -5.47
N ALA A 432 21.43 -2.97 -5.90
CA ALA A 432 21.90 -1.70 -5.36
C ALA A 432 20.86 -0.57 -5.54
N GLN A 433 20.26 -0.48 -6.72
CA GLN A 433 19.19 0.50 -7.00
C GLN A 433 17.93 0.20 -6.19
N SER A 434 17.55 -1.07 -6.07
CA SER A 434 16.36 -1.49 -5.32
C SER A 434 16.45 -1.21 -3.82
N ILE A 435 17.67 -1.19 -3.26
CA ILE A 435 17.92 -0.82 -1.85
C ILE A 435 18.01 0.70 -1.71
N GLY A 436 18.61 1.38 -2.69
CA GLY A 436 18.91 2.81 -2.63
C GLY A 436 17.72 3.72 -2.95
N GLU A 437 16.85 3.34 -3.87
CA GLU A 437 15.68 4.15 -4.28
C GLU A 437 14.68 4.43 -3.14
N PRO A 438 14.34 3.47 -2.25
CA PRO A 438 13.38 3.72 -1.18
C PRO A 438 13.92 4.54 0.01
N GLY A 439 15.24 4.60 0.17
CA GLY A 439 15.91 5.31 1.27
C GLY A 439 16.04 6.81 1.01
#